data_AF-A0A948WS24-F1
#
_entry.id   AF-A0A948WS24-F1
#
_cell.length_a   1.000
_cell.length_b   1.000
_cell.length_c   1.000
_cell.angle_alpha   90.00
_cell.angle_beta   90.00
_cell.angle_gamma   90.00
#
_symmetry.space_group_name_H-M   'P 1'
#
loop_
_entity.id
_entity.type
_entity.pdbx_description
1 polymer ?
#
loop_
_entity_poly.entity_id
_entity_poly.type
_entity_poly.pdbx_seq_one_letter_code
_entity_poly.pdbx_strand_id
1 'polypeptide(L)'
;MSDPRPTPEQAMDHVRALLRFIGEDAGREGLLDTPKRVVKAMGEHFWGYGADPIEPLSRTFSEVEGYDELVLLSNIQVHSHCEHHMVPFVGVAH
;
A
#
# COMPACT_ATOMS: atom_id res chain seq x y z
N MET A 1 2.75 10.09 -16.88
CA MET A 1 2.40 8.71 -17.26
C MET A 1 1.57 8.77 -18.52
N SER A 2 2.02 8.14 -19.60
CA SER A 2 1.36 8.22 -20.92
C SER A 2 0.22 7.22 -21.11
N ASP A 3 0.16 6.16 -20.29
CA ASP A 3 -0.93 5.18 -20.37
C ASP A 3 -2.03 5.44 -19.34
N PRO A 4 -3.31 5.27 -19.74
CA PRO A 4 -4.44 5.34 -18.82
C PRO A 4 -4.36 4.20 -17.80
N ARG A 5 -4.89 4.45 -16.59
CA ARG A 5 -5.03 3.40 -15.58
C ARG A 5 -5.97 2.30 -16.12
N PRO A 6 -5.60 1.01 -16.00
CA PRO A 6 -6.46 -0.08 -16.43
C PRO A 6 -7.76 -0.11 -15.61
N THR A 7 -8.82 -0.63 -16.21
CA THR A 7 -10.07 -0.93 -15.49
C THR A 7 -9.83 -2.04 -14.46
N PRO A 8 -10.71 -2.17 -13.44
CA PRO A 8 -10.61 -3.28 -12.48
C PRO A 8 -10.60 -4.66 -13.15
N GLU A 9 -11.35 -4.83 -14.24
CA GLU A 9 -11.40 -6.08 -15.00
C GLU A 9 -10.06 -6.38 -15.68
N GLN A 10 -9.48 -5.38 -16.37
CA GLN A 10 -8.16 -5.50 -16.99
C GLN A 10 -7.07 -5.81 -15.95
N ALA A 11 -7.11 -5.14 -14.79
CA ALA A 11 -6.17 -5.41 -13.70
C ALA A 11 -6.28 -6.84 -13.17
N MET A 12 -7.50 -7.37 -13.01
CA MET A 12 -7.71 -8.76 -12.62
C MET A 12 -7.20 -9.74 -13.68
N ASP A 13 -7.36 -9.44 -14.96
CA ASP A 13 -6.82 -10.26 -16.05
C ASP A 13 -5.29 -10.29 -16.05
N HIS A 14 -4.63 -9.20 -15.71
CA HIS A 14 -3.18 -9.17 -15.51
C HIS A 14 -2.75 -10.06 -14.34
N VAL A 15 -3.49 -10.06 -13.22
CA VAL A 15 -3.20 -10.99 -12.11
C VAL A 15 -3.39 -12.45 -12.54
N ARG A 16 -4.44 -12.76 -13.31
CA ARG A 16 -4.62 -14.12 -13.87
C ARG A 16 -3.46 -14.51 -14.77
N ALA A 17 -2.97 -13.58 -15.59
CA ALA A 17 -1.80 -13.81 -16.43
C ALA A 17 -0.54 -14.09 -15.62
N LEU A 18 -0.31 -13.36 -14.53
CA LEU A 18 0.80 -13.61 -13.60
C LEU A 18 0.71 -14.98 -12.92
N LEU A 19 -0.49 -15.41 -12.50
CA LEU A 19 -0.69 -16.74 -11.91
C LEU A 19 -0.32 -17.84 -12.92
N ARG A 20 -0.79 -17.73 -14.16
CA ARG A 20 -0.41 -18.69 -15.22
C ARG A 20 1.09 -18.65 -15.52
N PHE A 21 1.69 -17.46 -15.51
CA PHE A 21 3.12 -17.28 -15.75
C PHE A 21 3.98 -18.03 -14.72
N ILE A 22 3.56 -18.08 -13.44
CA ILE A 22 4.26 -18.84 -12.39
C ILE A 22 3.90 -20.33 -12.36
N GLY A 23 3.10 -20.83 -13.31
CA GLY A 23 2.71 -22.23 -13.43
C GLY A 23 1.47 -22.63 -12.62
N GLU A 24 0.71 -21.68 -12.07
CA GLU A 24 -0.53 -21.97 -11.34
C GLU A 24 -1.74 -22.11 -12.28
N ASP A 25 -2.70 -22.95 -11.89
CA ASP A 25 -4.02 -23.01 -12.51
C ASP A 25 -4.95 -21.93 -11.91
N ALA A 26 -5.12 -20.82 -12.64
CA ALA A 26 -6.00 -19.73 -12.22
C ALA A 26 -7.50 -20.14 -12.13
N GLY A 27 -7.89 -21.31 -12.65
CA GLY A 27 -9.25 -21.85 -12.58
C GLY A 27 -9.53 -22.72 -11.34
N ARG A 28 -8.52 -23.06 -10.53
CA ARG A 28 -8.74 -23.87 -9.33
C ARG A 28 -9.50 -23.09 -8.26
N GLU A 29 -10.30 -23.80 -7.47
CA GLU A 29 -11.21 -23.24 -6.46
C GLU A 29 -10.56 -22.14 -5.60
N GLY A 30 -9.35 -22.39 -5.07
CA GLY A 30 -8.63 -21.43 -4.22
C GLY A 30 -8.15 -20.14 -4.91
N LEU A 31 -8.07 -20.12 -6.24
CA LEU A 31 -7.56 -18.98 -7.02
C LEU A 31 -8.62 -18.20 -7.78
N LEU A 32 -9.86 -18.69 -7.88
CA LEU A 32 -10.93 -18.00 -8.61
C LEU A 32 -11.09 -16.53 -8.19
N ASP A 33 -11.03 -16.29 -6.89
CA ASP A 33 -11.15 -14.95 -6.29
C ASP A 33 -9.79 -14.26 -6.03
N THR A 34 -8.66 -14.92 -6.29
CA THR A 34 -7.33 -14.31 -6.08
C THR A 34 -7.15 -13.01 -6.86
N PRO A 35 -7.52 -12.90 -8.16
CA PRO A 35 -7.41 -11.64 -8.89
C PRO A 35 -8.11 -10.47 -8.22
N LYS A 36 -9.34 -10.69 -7.73
CA LYS A 36 -10.12 -9.69 -7.01
C LYS A 36 -9.44 -9.28 -5.71
N ARG A 37 -8.94 -10.25 -4.93
CA ARG A 37 -8.24 -9.99 -3.67
C ARG A 37 -6.94 -9.21 -3.88
N VAL A 38 -6.16 -9.54 -4.92
CA VAL A 38 -4.91 -8.85 -5.25
C VAL A 38 -5.16 -7.41 -5.67
N VAL A 39 -6.12 -7.17 -6.58
CA VAL A 39 -6.46 -5.79 -6.99
C VAL A 39 -6.96 -4.96 -5.81
N LYS A 40 -7.78 -5.55 -4.92
CA LYS A 40 -8.21 -4.89 -3.69
C LYS A 40 -7.02 -4.55 -2.78
N ALA A 41 -6.13 -5.52 -2.53
CA ALA A 41 -4.96 -5.33 -1.69
C ALA A 41 -4.01 -4.25 -2.24
N MET A 42 -3.81 -4.18 -3.56
CA MET A 42 -3.04 -3.11 -4.20
C MET A 42 -3.65 -1.74 -3.92
N GLY A 43 -4.98 -1.61 -3.95
CA GLY A 43 -5.67 -0.38 -3.55
C GLY A 43 -5.40 0.01 -2.10
N GLU A 44 -5.36 -0.96 -1.19
CA GLU A 44 -5.06 -0.74 0.23
C GLU A 44 -3.57 -0.43 0.48
N HIS A 45 -2.64 -1.06 -0.24
CA HIS A 45 -1.20 -0.85 -0.06
C HIS A 45 -0.73 0.48 -0.64
N PHE A 46 -1.38 0.94 -1.71
CA PHE A 46 -0.97 2.13 -2.46
C PHE A 46 -1.96 3.28 -2.35
N TRP A 47 -2.88 3.22 -1.37
CA TRP A 47 -3.87 4.28 -1.12
C TRP A 47 -3.22 5.66 -0.92
N GLY A 48 -2.02 5.69 -0.35
CA GLY A 48 -1.27 6.90 -0.02
C GLY A 48 -0.92 7.78 -1.24
N TYR A 49 -0.89 7.25 -2.46
CA TYR A 49 -0.70 8.08 -3.67
C TYR A 49 -1.86 9.04 -3.94
N GLY A 50 -3.05 8.75 -3.41
CA GLY A 50 -4.23 9.61 -3.50
C GLY A 50 -4.46 10.48 -2.27
N ALA A 51 -3.58 10.41 -1.27
CA ALA A 51 -3.71 11.13 0.00
C ALA A 51 -2.74 12.30 0.08
N ASP A 52 -3.11 13.34 0.85
CA ASP A 52 -2.19 14.42 1.21
C ASP A 52 -1.45 14.03 2.51
N PRO A 53 -0.12 13.84 2.50
CA PRO A 53 0.62 13.49 3.70
C PRO A 53 0.68 14.62 4.74
N ILE A 54 0.34 15.86 4.36
CA ILE A 54 0.33 17.02 5.26
C ILE A 54 -0.98 17.12 6.05
N GLU A 55 -2.09 16.62 5.52
CA GLU A 55 -3.40 16.69 6.18
C GLU A 55 -3.37 16.13 7.63
N PRO A 56 -2.76 14.96 7.92
CA PRO A 56 -2.67 14.46 9.29
C PRO A 56 -1.83 15.33 10.24
N LEU A 57 -0.92 16.14 9.69
CA LEU A 57 -0.02 17.03 10.45
C LEU A 57 -0.66 18.39 10.76
N SER A 58 -1.84 18.67 10.21
CA SER A 58 -2.50 19.98 10.32
C SER A 58 -2.98 20.33 11.73
N ARG A 59 -3.23 19.33 12.59
CA ARG A 59 -3.73 19.54 13.95
C ARG A 59 -2.57 19.76 14.91
N THR A 60 -2.53 20.96 15.49
CA THR A 60 -1.52 21.37 16.50
C THR A 60 -2.20 21.77 17.81
N PHE A 61 -1.46 21.75 18.92
CA PHE A 61 -1.92 22.17 20.24
C PHE A 61 -1.03 23.31 20.75
N SER A 62 -1.63 24.42 21.16
CA SER A 62 -0.93 25.59 21.69
C SER A 62 -0.75 25.57 23.22
N GLU A 63 -1.51 24.71 23.92
CA GLU A 63 -1.49 24.54 25.38
C GLU A 63 -0.35 23.60 25.78
N VAL A 64 0.90 24.05 25.59
CA VAL A 64 2.09 23.26 25.95
C VAL A 64 2.79 23.76 27.22
N GLU A 65 2.19 24.69 27.96
CA GLU A 65 2.74 25.29 29.20
C GLU A 65 4.22 25.74 29.10
N GLY A 66 4.67 26.13 27.90
CA GLY A 66 6.06 26.52 27.64
C GLY A 66 7.05 25.37 27.47
N TYR A 67 6.58 24.13 27.28
CA TYR A 67 7.42 22.95 27.05
C TYR A 67 8.36 23.15 25.85
N ASP A 68 9.66 23.16 26.13
CA ASP A 68 10.76 23.38 25.18
C ASP A 68 11.82 22.26 25.19
N GLU A 69 11.47 21.11 25.78
CA GLU A 69 12.32 19.93 25.84
C GLU A 69 12.14 18.97 24.63
N LEU A 70 12.99 17.94 24.55
CA LEU A 70 12.96 16.95 23.48
C LEU A 70 11.70 16.07 23.53
N VAL A 71 10.94 16.05 22.44
CA VAL A 71 9.89 15.04 22.20
C VAL A 71 10.43 13.92 21.32
N LEU A 72 10.36 12.68 21.79
CA LEU A 72 10.73 11.48 21.02
C LEU A 72 9.52 10.56 20.89
N LEU A 73 9.16 10.21 19.66
CA LEU A 73 8.19 9.16 19.35
C LEU A 73 8.89 8.04 18.60
N SER A 74 9.08 6.91 19.27
CA SER A 74 9.86 5.79 18.75
C SER A 74 9.03 4.51 18.62
N ASN A 75 9.53 3.55 17.83
CA ASN A 75 8.90 2.25 17.60
C ASN A 75 7.58 2.33 16.83
N ILE A 76 7.47 3.28 15.90
CA ILE A 76 6.34 3.35 14.97
C ILE A 76 6.51 2.22 13.96
N GLN A 77 5.55 1.31 13.88
CA GLN A 77 5.58 0.24 12.88
C GLN A 77 5.39 0.81 11.47
N VAL A 78 6.28 0.43 10.56
CA VAL A 78 6.23 0.85 9.16
C VAL A 78 6.11 -0.38 8.27
N HIS A 79 5.10 -0.37 7.41
CA HIS A 79 4.89 -1.34 6.34
C HIS A 79 4.83 -0.59 5.02
N SER A 80 5.65 -0.99 4.06
CA SER A 80 5.66 -0.37 2.72
C SER A 80 6.15 -1.38 1.68
N HIS A 81 6.28 -0.97 0.43
CA HIS A 81 6.66 -1.81 -0.70
C HIS A 81 7.83 -1.19 -1.46
N CYS A 82 8.83 -2.00 -1.82
CA CYS A 82 9.96 -1.54 -2.63
C CYS A 82 9.49 -1.29 -4.07
N GLU A 83 9.68 -0.10 -4.61
CA GLU A 83 9.26 0.25 -5.98
C GLU A 83 9.95 -0.60 -7.06
N HIS A 84 11.14 -1.13 -6.80
CA HIS A 84 11.89 -1.96 -7.76
C HIS A 84 11.30 -3.36 -7.94
N HIS A 85 10.65 -3.91 -6.91
CA HIS A 85 10.24 -5.31 -6.88
C HIS A 85 8.78 -5.51 -6.49
N MET A 86 8.12 -4.47 -5.98
CA MET A 86 6.77 -4.52 -5.41
C MET A 86 6.61 -5.51 -4.24
N VAL A 87 7.73 -5.86 -3.59
CA VAL A 87 7.79 -6.75 -2.42
C VAL A 87 7.74 -5.90 -1.14
N PRO A 88 7.04 -6.35 -0.09
CA PRO A 88 6.95 -5.60 1.15
C PRO A 88 8.31 -5.48 1.86
N PHE A 89 8.54 -4.33 2.48
CA PHE A 89 9.54 -4.17 3.53
C PHE A 89 8.84 -3.70 4.81
N VAL A 90 9.30 -4.21 5.93
CA VAL A 90 8.70 -3.98 7.25
C VAL A 90 9.79 -3.54 8.21
N GLY A 91 9.52 -2.53 9.02
CA GLY A 91 10.49 -1.99 9.95
C GLY A 91 9.86 -1.06 10.99
N VAL A 92 10.72 -0.25 11.60
CA VAL A 92 10.35 0.72 12.62
C VAL A 92 10.91 2.09 12.28
N ALA A 93 10.12 3.13 12.50
CA ALA A 93 10.56 4.52 12.49
C ALA A 93 10.71 5.05 13.94
N HIS A 94 11.68 5.94 14.11
CA HIS A 94 12.05 6.58 15.38
C HIS A 94 12.20 8.08 15.19
#